data_AF-A0A2U3LN25-F1
#
_entry.id   AF-A0A2U3LN25-F1
#
_cell.length_a   1.000
_cell.length_b   1.000
_cell.length_c   1.000
_cell.angle_alpha   90.00
_cell.angle_beta   90.00
_cell.angle_gamma   90.00
#
_symmetry.space_group_name_H-M   'P 1'
#
loop_
_entity.id
_entity.type
_entity.pdbx_description
1 polymer ?
#
loop_
_entity_poly.entity_id
_entity_poly.type
_entity_poly.pdbx_seq_one_letter_code
_entity_poly.pdbx_strand_id
1 'polypeptide(L)'
;MRETPSSEPRPLGSGLPIAESYNESMAENQTDAKPVESFEASLDELDKVVKELEAGDLSLERSLELFERGMGLSDTCRKQLEQAETRVEILIRKEGKLTAEPFRPEK
;
A
#
# COMPACT_ATOMS: atom_id res chain seq x y z
N MET A 1 -29.12 0.72 67.40
CA MET A 1 -29.59 1.33 66.13
C MET A 1 -30.36 0.26 65.39
N ARG A 2 -31.69 0.34 65.42
CA ARG A 2 -32.61 -0.45 64.61
C ARG A 2 -33.26 0.49 63.59
N GLU A 3 -33.77 -0.12 62.52
CA GLU A 3 -34.56 0.44 61.41
C GLU A 3 -33.75 0.97 60.20
N THR A 4 -33.53 0.10 59.22
CA THR A 4 -33.75 0.45 57.81
C THR A 4 -34.76 -0.56 57.23
N PRO A 5 -35.91 -0.14 56.70
CA PRO A 5 -36.68 -0.98 55.79
C PRO A 5 -36.40 -0.55 54.35
N SER A 6 -35.52 -1.29 53.66
CA SER A 6 -35.38 -1.20 52.20
C SER A 6 -36.53 -1.99 51.57
N SER A 7 -37.40 -1.27 50.86
CA SER A 7 -38.67 -1.75 50.31
C SER A 7 -38.52 -2.68 49.10
N GLU A 8 -39.13 -3.87 49.24
CA GLU A 8 -39.68 -4.83 48.26
C GLU A 8 -39.02 -5.09 46.87
N PRO A 9 -38.76 -6.37 46.52
CA PRO A 9 -38.44 -6.79 45.15
C PRO A 9 -39.70 -7.24 44.36
N ARG A 10 -39.76 -6.92 43.06
CA ARG A 10 -40.70 -7.53 42.07
C ARG A 10 -40.10 -7.49 40.65
N PRO A 11 -40.53 -8.38 39.72
CA PRO A 11 -40.74 -9.82 39.82
C PRO A 11 -39.94 -10.61 38.74
N LEU A 12 -40.00 -11.94 38.81
CA LEU A 12 -39.45 -12.90 37.83
C LEU A 12 -39.96 -12.62 36.40
N GLY A 13 -39.02 -12.36 35.49
CA GLY A 13 -39.21 -12.41 34.04
C GLY A 13 -38.39 -13.55 33.46
N SER A 14 -39.07 -14.63 33.11
CA SER A 14 -38.59 -15.82 32.41
C SER A 14 -38.09 -15.52 31.00
N GLY A 15 -36.96 -16.12 30.61
CA GLY A 15 -36.67 -16.44 29.21
C GLY A 15 -35.26 -16.07 28.73
N LEU A 16 -34.30 -16.95 28.97
CA LEU A 16 -33.19 -17.12 28.03
C LEU A 16 -33.58 -18.25 27.07
N PRO A 17 -33.55 -17.99 25.75
CA PRO A 17 -33.05 -18.99 24.82
C PRO A 17 -31.71 -18.57 24.21
N ILE A 18 -30.96 -19.62 23.96
CA ILE A 18 -29.56 -19.72 23.58
C ILE A 18 -29.33 -19.24 22.14
N ALA A 19 -28.15 -18.67 21.94
CA ALA A 19 -27.39 -18.47 20.70
C ALA A 19 -28.06 -18.84 19.37
N GLU A 20 -28.12 -17.87 18.44
CA GLU A 20 -27.57 -17.96 17.09
C GLU A 20 -27.77 -16.63 16.34
N SER A 21 -26.79 -16.29 15.50
CA SER A 21 -26.68 -15.07 14.67
C SER A 21 -26.18 -13.80 15.36
N TYR A 22 -24.98 -13.89 15.94
CA TYR A 22 -24.02 -12.81 15.68
C TYR A 22 -23.96 -12.64 14.16
N ASN A 23 -24.36 -11.47 13.65
CA ASN A 23 -24.26 -11.18 12.23
C ASN A 23 -22.77 -11.08 11.88
N GLU A 24 -22.21 -12.20 11.46
CA GLU A 24 -20.86 -12.39 10.97
C GLU A 24 -20.78 -11.83 9.54
N SER A 25 -20.98 -10.51 9.40
CA SER A 25 -20.68 -9.82 8.15
C SER A 25 -19.18 -9.59 8.07
N MET A 26 -18.54 -10.62 7.52
CA MET A 26 -17.35 -10.62 6.67
C MET A 26 -16.51 -9.34 6.65
N ALA A 27 -15.26 -9.52 7.05
CA ALA A 27 -14.16 -8.60 6.83
C ALA A 27 -14.10 -8.16 5.36
N GLU A 28 -14.55 -6.94 5.08
CA GLU A 28 -14.06 -6.20 3.92
C GLU A 28 -12.73 -5.56 4.33
N ASN A 29 -11.65 -6.32 4.19
CA ASN A 29 -10.33 -5.71 4.03
C ASN A 29 -10.30 -5.11 2.62
N GLN A 30 -11.00 -3.99 2.46
CA GLN A 30 -10.99 -3.17 1.26
C GLN A 30 -9.60 -2.57 1.18
N THR A 31 -8.68 -3.32 0.57
CA THR A 31 -7.40 -2.80 0.12
C THR A 31 -7.69 -1.84 -1.02
N ASP A 32 -8.06 -0.61 -0.69
CA ASP A 32 -8.11 0.56 -1.57
C ASP A 32 -6.68 1.00 -1.95
N ALA A 33 -5.83 0.02 -2.26
CA ALA A 33 -4.58 0.27 -2.94
C ALA A 33 -4.93 0.34 -4.43
N LYS A 34 -4.92 1.54 -5.00
CA LYS A 34 -4.81 1.71 -6.46
C LYS A 34 -3.84 0.64 -7.00
N PRO A 35 -4.17 -0.05 -8.10
CA PRO A 35 -3.25 -1.00 -8.69
C PRO A 35 -1.88 -0.35 -8.81
N VAL A 36 -0.88 -0.89 -8.11
CA VAL A 36 0.49 -0.43 -8.26
C VAL A 36 0.85 -0.78 -9.70
N GLU A 37 0.97 0.23 -10.54
CA GLU A 37 1.40 0.03 -11.92
C GLU A 37 2.75 -0.69 -11.91
N SER A 38 2.87 -1.73 -12.74
CA SER A 38 4.12 -2.49 -12.85
C SER A 38 5.25 -1.61 -13.35
N PHE A 39 6.49 -1.91 -12.98
CA PHE A 39 7.69 -1.19 -13.41
C PHE A 39 7.72 -0.93 -14.92
N GLU A 40 7.49 -1.98 -15.72
CA GLU A 40 7.46 -1.90 -17.19
C GLU A 40 6.41 -0.91 -17.70
N ALA A 41 5.23 -0.87 -17.05
CA ALA A 41 4.17 0.05 -17.43
C ALA A 41 4.53 1.51 -17.11
N SER A 42 5.09 1.77 -15.92
CA SER A 42 5.56 3.12 -15.55
C SER A 42 6.72 3.58 -16.42
N LEU A 43 7.60 2.67 -16.82
CA LEU A 43 8.72 2.94 -17.72
C LEU A 43 8.24 3.25 -19.15
N ASP A 44 7.31 2.46 -19.68
CA ASP A 44 6.68 2.68 -20.98
C ASP A 44 5.95 4.03 -21.03
N GLU A 45 5.29 4.41 -19.93
CA GLU A 45 4.63 5.71 -19.82
C GLU A 45 5.64 6.85 -19.77
N LEU A 46 6.73 6.70 -19.02
CA LEU A 46 7.80 7.68 -18.95
C LEU A 46 8.44 7.91 -20.33
N ASP A 47 8.70 6.84 -21.08
CA ASP A 47 9.24 6.92 -22.44
C ASP A 47 8.31 7.69 -23.39
N LYS A 48 6.99 7.49 -23.28
CA LYS A 48 6.00 8.28 -24.04
C LYS A 48 6.04 9.76 -23.67
N VAL A 49 6.12 10.07 -22.37
CA VAL A 49 6.20 11.45 -21.88
C VAL A 49 7.46 12.13 -22.41
N VAL A 50 8.62 11.45 -22.34
CA VAL A 50 9.89 11.97 -22.86
C VAL A 50 9.80 12.22 -24.37
N LYS A 51 9.25 11.27 -25.13
CA LYS A 51 9.05 11.43 -26.59
C LYS A 51 8.15 12.62 -26.93
N GLU A 52 7.08 12.84 -26.16
CA GLU A 52 6.18 13.99 -26.36
C GLU A 52 6.90 15.31 -26.05
N LEU A 53 7.70 15.36 -24.98
CA LEU A 53 8.53 16.53 -24.62
C LEU A 53 9.61 16.82 -25.69
N GLU A 54 10.25 15.79 -26.23
CA GLU A 54 11.29 15.91 -27.26
C GLU A 54 10.74 16.35 -28.63
N ALA A 55 9.46 16.12 -28.91
CA ALA A 55 8.83 16.53 -30.16
C ALA A 55 8.80 18.06 -30.34
N GLY A 56 8.82 18.82 -29.24
CA GLY A 56 9.02 20.28 -29.26
C GLY A 56 7.84 21.12 -29.76
N ASP A 57 6.71 20.52 -30.14
CA ASP A 57 5.49 21.21 -30.61
C ASP A 57 4.43 21.33 -29.50
N LEU A 58 4.86 21.70 -28.29
CA LEU A 58 4.01 21.78 -27.11
C LEU A 58 3.86 23.21 -26.61
N SER A 59 2.69 23.54 -26.08
CA SER A 59 2.52 24.76 -25.30
C SER A 59 3.34 24.68 -24.01
N LEU A 60 3.64 25.84 -23.41
CA LEU A 60 4.33 25.90 -22.12
C LEU A 60 3.58 25.15 -21.03
N GLU A 61 2.26 25.35 -20.94
CA GLU A 61 1.40 24.67 -19.96
C GLU A 61 1.48 23.15 -20.14
N ARG A 62 1.36 22.67 -21.38
CA ARG A 62 1.45 21.24 -21.68
C ARG A 62 2.83 20.66 -21.35
N SER A 63 3.89 21.42 -21.63
CA SER A 63 5.26 21.02 -21.32
C SER A 63 5.48 20.87 -19.81
N LEU A 64 4.88 21.75 -19.00
CA LEU A 64 4.94 21.67 -17.54
C LEU A 64 4.17 20.47 -17.00
N GLU A 65 2.95 20.22 -17.50
CA GLU A 65 2.17 19.03 -17.11
C GLU A 65 2.92 17.73 -17.39
N LEU A 66 3.51 17.59 -18.58
CA LEU A 66 4.28 16.43 -18.95
C LEU A 66 5.55 16.29 -18.11
N PHE A 67 6.22 17.39 -17.81
CA PHE A 67 7.39 17.37 -16.95
C PHE A 67 7.05 16.88 -15.54
N GLU A 68 5.98 17.39 -14.93
CA GLU A 68 5.51 16.95 -13.61
C GLU A 68 5.13 15.47 -13.61
N ARG A 69 4.41 15.02 -14.65
CA ARG A 69 4.08 13.61 -14.84
C ARG A 69 5.34 12.74 -14.97
N GLY A 70 6.30 13.16 -15.80
CA GLY A 70 7.57 12.46 -16.00
C GLY A 70 8.37 12.33 -14.71
N MET A 71 8.41 13.39 -13.90
CA MET A 71 9.02 13.36 -12.56
C MET A 71 8.32 12.33 -11.64
N GLY A 72 6.99 12.29 -11.64
CA GLY A 72 6.22 11.30 -10.85
C GLY A 72 6.47 9.85 -11.30
N LEU A 73 6.56 9.60 -12.60
CA LEU A 73 6.86 8.29 -13.16
C LEU A 73 8.29 7.86 -12.85
N SER A 74 9.26 8.76 -12.97
CA SER A 74 10.66 8.50 -12.61
C SER A 74 10.81 8.15 -11.13
N ASP A 75 10.10 8.85 -10.23
CA ASP A 75 10.12 8.55 -8.80
C ASP A 75 9.47 7.18 -8.50
N THR A 76 8.39 6.86 -9.19
CA THR A 76 7.74 5.54 -9.11
C THR A 76 8.70 4.43 -9.54
N CYS A 77 9.37 4.57 -10.68
CA CYS A 77 10.35 3.59 -11.16
C CYS A 77 11.48 3.38 -10.14
N ARG A 78 12.05 4.47 -9.61
CA ARG A 78 13.10 4.43 -8.59
C ARG A 78 12.65 3.63 -7.36
N LYS A 79 11.46 3.94 -6.83
CA LYS A 79 10.91 3.25 -5.65
C LYS A 79 10.72 1.75 -5.89
N GLN A 80 10.30 1.35 -7.09
CA GLN A 80 10.14 -0.06 -7.42
C GLN A 80 11.48 -0.79 -7.47
N LEU A 81 12.51 -0.16 -8.04
CA LEU A 81 13.88 -0.71 -8.05
C LEU A 81 14.45 -0.83 -6.64
N GLU A 82 14.29 0.18 -5.79
CA GLU A 82 14.74 0.15 -4.39
C GLU A 82 14.07 -0.98 -3.60
N GLN A 83 12.78 -1.21 -3.83
CA GLN A 83 12.05 -2.33 -3.22
C GLN A 83 12.57 -3.68 -3.72
N ALA A 84 12.89 -3.80 -5.01
CA ALA A 84 13.45 -5.03 -5.58
C ALA A 84 14.84 -5.31 -4.98
N GLU A 85 15.71 -4.30 -4.92
CA GLU A 85 17.05 -4.40 -4.31
C GLU A 85 16.97 -4.85 -2.85
N THR A 86 16.09 -4.22 -2.06
CA THR A 86 15.87 -4.58 -0.65
C THR A 86 15.44 -6.04 -0.51
N ARG A 87 14.53 -6.52 -1.38
CA ARG A 87 14.08 -7.92 -1.36
C ARG A 87 15.21 -8.88 -1.67
N VAL A 88 16.04 -8.56 -2.66
CA VAL A 88 17.23 -9.35 -3.02
C VAL A 88 18.20 -9.43 -1.84
N GLU A 89 18.50 -8.30 -1.20
CA GLU A 89 19.39 -8.25 -0.03
C GLU A 89 18.87 -9.13 1.13
N ILE A 90 17.56 -9.08 1.41
CA ILE A 90 16.94 -9.91 2.45
C ILE A 90 17.03 -11.41 2.12
N LEU A 91 16.80 -11.80 0.87
CA LEU A 91 16.89 -13.20 0.43
C LEU A 91 18.34 -13.72 0.56
N ILE A 92 19.29 -12.92 0.10
CA ILE A 92 20.73 -13.13 0.25
C ILE A 92 21.12 -13.34 1.73
N ARG A 93 20.63 -12.49 2.63
CA ARG A 93 20.93 -12.57 4.06
C ARG A 93 20.37 -13.85 4.70
N LYS A 94 19.25 -14.37 4.21
CA LYS A 94 18.62 -15.61 4.70
C LYS A 94 19.38 -16.88 4.30
N GLU A 95 20.15 -16.87 3.21
CA GLU A 95 20.97 -18.02 2.75
C GLU A 95 22.37 -18.10 3.39
N GLY A 96 22.69 -17.20 4.34
CA GLY A 96 23.64 -17.51 5.41
C GLY A 96 25.14 -17.26 5.15
N LYS A 97 25.58 -16.87 3.96
CA LYS A 97 26.95 -16.35 3.72
C LYS A 97 27.02 -15.49 2.47
N LEU A 98 26.99 -14.15 2.58
CA LEU A 98 27.38 -13.30 1.44
C LEU A 98 28.24 -12.11 1.87
N THR A 99 29.43 -12.06 1.29
CA THR A 99 30.30 -10.90 1.17
C THR A 99 29.80 -10.08 -0.02
N ALA A 100 29.32 -8.87 0.24
CA ALA A 100 28.99 -7.92 -0.82
C ALA A 100 30.30 -7.42 -1.46
N GLU A 101 30.59 -7.87 -2.68
CA GLU A 101 31.65 -7.30 -3.49
C GLU A 101 31.07 -6.10 -4.29
N PRO A 102 31.73 -4.94 -4.31
CA PRO A 102 31.29 -3.80 -5.11
C PRO A 102 31.22 -4.18 -6.59
N PHE A 103 30.10 -3.90 -7.26
CA PHE A 103 29.99 -4.08 -8.70
C PHE A 103 30.96 -3.12 -9.41
N ARG A 104 32.02 -3.68 -10.01
CA ARG A 104 32.94 -2.95 -10.88
C ARG A 104 32.60 -3.30 -12.34
N PRO A 105 32.00 -2.39 -13.11
CA PRO A 105 31.87 -2.60 -14.54
C PRO A 105 33.27 -2.64 -15.15
N GLU A 106 33.61 -3.75 -15.82
CA GLU A 106 34.83 -3.82 -16.63
C GLU A 106 34.71 -2.84 -17.81
N LYS A 107 35.82 -2.17 -18.12
CA LYS A 107 35.93 -1.17 -19.20
C LYS A 107 35.94 -1.82 -20.57
#